data_AF-A0A2V8NES3-F1
#
_entry.id   AF-A0A2V8NES3-F1
#
_cell.length_a   1.000
_cell.length_b   1.000
_cell.length_c   1.000
_cell.angle_alpha   90.00
_cell.angle_beta   90.00
_cell.angle_gamma   90.00
#
_symmetry.space_group_name_H-M   'P 1'
#
loop_
_entity.id
_entity.type
_entity.pdbx_description
1 polymer ?
#
loop_
_entity_poly.entity_id
_entity_poly.type
_entity_poly.pdbx_seq_one_letter_code
_entity_poly.pdbx_strand_id
1 'polypeptide(L)'
;MSDKPVSFETGKLRLKEPTGWFAAGNRFHRALTLLSDGAFKLFAYLCLEAHRQTGRLEATHKELATALGKSKRTIGTHIDELRAHRVCTVLPAKNQYARTVFEISDDYWPYHRGDPSQPSSDQRMYIDSVRESFLSLGCVSGRFTVADEQTAKHMHRSAIPLAVIQNAMLLGACRKYESWLNRQEVREPIQSLRYFESVIAEIQAQPLPAGYAAYLRRKMQQYALAAQTMQTHQTDVVLVPHSEPP
;
A
#
# COMPACT_ATOMS: atom_id res chain seq x y z
N MET A 1 23.32 -18.90 -30.12
CA MET A 1 22.50 -17.73 -29.72
C MET A 1 21.23 -18.27 -29.09
N SER A 2 21.23 -18.43 -27.77
CA SER A 2 20.08 -18.94 -27.03
C SER A 2 19.19 -17.78 -26.64
N ASP A 3 18.01 -17.72 -27.25
CA ASP A 3 16.96 -16.78 -26.93
C ASP A 3 16.34 -17.21 -25.58
N LYS A 4 16.43 -16.34 -24.57
CA LYS A 4 15.80 -16.60 -23.26
C LYS A 4 14.32 -16.23 -23.37
N PRO A 5 13.39 -17.05 -22.87
CA PRO A 5 11.99 -16.66 -22.81
C PRO A 5 11.84 -15.48 -21.85
N VAL A 6 11.37 -14.36 -22.38
CA VAL A 6 10.92 -13.20 -21.60
C VAL A 6 9.82 -13.68 -20.66
N SER A 7 10.12 -13.69 -19.37
CA SER A 7 9.18 -14.06 -18.32
C SER A 7 8.14 -12.95 -18.20
N PHE A 8 6.91 -13.21 -18.63
CA PHE A 8 5.80 -12.30 -18.43
C PHE A 8 5.47 -12.24 -16.93
N GLU A 9 5.76 -11.09 -16.31
CA GLU A 9 5.45 -10.80 -14.93
C GLU A 9 3.95 -11.02 -14.68
N THR A 10 3.62 -12.10 -13.97
CA THR A 10 2.25 -12.44 -13.64
C THR A 10 1.86 -11.66 -12.38
N GLY A 11 1.64 -10.36 -12.54
CA GLY A 11 0.97 -9.56 -11.52
C GLY A 11 -0.41 -10.16 -11.24
N LYS A 12 -0.63 -10.64 -10.01
CA LYS A 12 -1.84 -11.36 -9.60
C LYS A 12 -3.09 -10.50 -9.86
N LEU A 13 -3.87 -10.85 -10.90
CA LEU A 13 -5.13 -10.19 -11.23
C LEU A 13 -6.15 -10.40 -10.11
N ARG A 14 -6.72 -9.31 -9.60
CA ARG A 14 -7.78 -9.34 -8.57
C ARG A 14 -9.07 -8.74 -9.11
N LEU A 15 -10.15 -9.49 -9.03
CA LEU A 15 -11.50 -9.00 -9.30
C LEU A 15 -11.96 -8.07 -8.17
N LYS A 16 -12.69 -7.01 -8.52
CA LYS A 16 -13.31 -6.09 -7.54
C LYS A 16 -14.49 -6.74 -6.82
N GLU A 17 -15.23 -7.56 -7.53
CA GLU A 17 -16.39 -8.29 -7.01
C GLU A 17 -16.29 -9.75 -7.46
N PRO A 18 -16.29 -10.72 -6.55
CA PRO A 18 -16.36 -12.14 -6.89
C PRO A 18 -17.82 -12.51 -7.23
N THR A 19 -18.39 -11.91 -8.28
CA THR A 19 -19.76 -12.17 -8.71
C THR A 19 -19.77 -13.30 -9.75
N GLY A 20 -20.00 -14.53 -9.31
CA GLY A 20 -20.24 -15.68 -10.20
C GLY A 20 -19.05 -16.11 -11.07
N TRP A 21 -19.35 -16.87 -12.14
CA TRP A 21 -18.36 -17.47 -13.07
C TRP A 21 -17.67 -16.46 -14.00
N PHE A 22 -18.23 -15.26 -14.16
CA PHE A 22 -17.79 -14.29 -15.16
C PHE A 22 -17.49 -12.94 -14.50
N ALA A 23 -16.44 -12.25 -14.98
CA ALA A 23 -15.99 -10.96 -14.44
C ALA A 23 -16.96 -9.80 -14.74
N ALA A 24 -18.22 -10.06 -15.12
CA ALA A 24 -19.26 -9.07 -15.32
C ALA A 24 -20.24 -9.12 -14.15
N GLY A 25 -19.96 -8.31 -13.12
CA GLY A 25 -20.86 -8.09 -12.00
C GLY A 25 -21.81 -6.92 -12.21
N ASN A 26 -22.21 -6.28 -11.11
CA ASN A 26 -23.14 -5.15 -11.09
C ASN A 26 -22.71 -3.98 -11.99
N ARG A 27 -21.40 -3.82 -12.21
CA ARG A 27 -20.81 -2.80 -13.10
C ARG A 27 -21.19 -2.99 -14.56
N PHE A 28 -21.19 -4.23 -15.04
CA PHE A 28 -21.62 -4.58 -16.40
C PHE A 28 -23.13 -4.41 -16.56
N HIS A 29 -23.90 -4.79 -15.52
CA HIS A 29 -25.34 -4.58 -15.51
C HIS A 29 -25.69 -3.09 -15.57
N ARG A 30 -24.95 -2.24 -14.84
CA ARG A 30 -25.08 -0.79 -14.92
C ARG A 30 -24.79 -0.26 -16.32
N ALA A 31 -23.72 -0.72 -16.98
CA ALA A 31 -23.42 -0.33 -18.35
C ALA A 31 -24.53 -0.77 -19.33
N LEU A 32 -25.11 -1.96 -19.14
CA LEU A 32 -26.21 -2.47 -19.94
C LEU A 32 -27.47 -1.58 -19.83
N THR A 33 -27.76 -1.05 -18.65
CA THR A 33 -28.90 -0.13 -18.45
C THR A 33 -28.67 1.28 -18.97
N LEU A 34 -27.40 1.67 -19.17
CA LEU A 34 -27.01 3.05 -19.48
C LEU A 34 -26.75 3.29 -20.97
N LEU A 35 -26.26 2.26 -21.67
CA LEU A 35 -25.81 2.35 -23.05
C LEU A 35 -26.83 1.72 -24.00
N SER A 36 -26.87 2.23 -25.23
CA SER A 36 -27.52 1.58 -26.36
C SER A 36 -26.89 0.22 -26.63
N ASP A 37 -27.65 -0.71 -27.23
CA ASP A 37 -27.16 -2.05 -27.57
C ASP A 37 -25.84 -2.02 -28.37
N GLY A 38 -25.72 -1.04 -29.27
CA GLY A 38 -24.51 -0.86 -30.08
C GLY A 38 -23.31 -0.36 -29.27
N ALA A 39 -23.51 0.60 -28.37
CA ALA A 39 -22.45 1.09 -27.49
C ALA A 39 -22.07 0.08 -26.42
N PHE A 40 -23.03 -0.66 -25.88
CA PHE A 40 -22.77 -1.76 -24.96
C PHE A 40 -21.96 -2.87 -25.63
N LYS A 41 -22.29 -3.23 -26.89
CA LYS A 41 -21.50 -4.21 -27.64
C LYS A 41 -20.04 -3.75 -27.85
N LEU A 42 -19.84 -2.45 -28.14
CA LEU A 42 -18.49 -1.88 -28.22
C LEU A 42 -17.80 -1.94 -26.85
N PHE A 43 -18.46 -1.56 -25.77
CA PHE A 43 -17.92 -1.67 -24.40
C PHE A 43 -17.50 -3.11 -24.06
N ALA A 44 -18.36 -4.09 -24.34
CA ALA A 44 -18.05 -5.50 -24.09
C ALA A 44 -16.83 -5.96 -24.89
N TYR A 45 -16.71 -5.56 -26.16
CA TYR A 45 -15.52 -5.82 -26.97
C TYR A 45 -14.26 -5.17 -26.39
N LEU A 46 -14.33 -3.89 -26.00
CA LEU A 46 -13.21 -3.22 -25.32
C LEU A 46 -12.81 -3.98 -24.05
N CYS A 47 -13.77 -4.50 -23.29
CA CYS A 47 -13.47 -5.25 -22.08
C CYS A 47 -12.73 -6.58 -22.33
N LEU A 48 -12.99 -7.22 -23.48
CA LEU A 48 -12.34 -8.47 -23.86
C LEU A 48 -10.90 -8.26 -24.34
N GLU A 49 -10.67 -7.18 -25.09
CA GLU A 49 -9.39 -6.89 -25.74
C GLU A 49 -8.46 -5.99 -24.91
N ALA A 50 -9.00 -5.26 -23.92
CA ALA A 50 -8.19 -4.37 -23.10
C ALA A 50 -7.22 -5.13 -22.19
N HIS A 51 -6.05 -4.53 -21.98
CA HIS A 51 -5.02 -5.06 -21.10
C HIS A 51 -5.55 -5.19 -19.66
N ARG A 52 -5.48 -6.40 -19.09
CA ARG A 52 -6.20 -6.79 -17.86
C ARG A 52 -5.89 -5.90 -16.65
N GLN A 53 -4.66 -5.42 -16.52
CA GLN A 53 -4.20 -4.60 -15.40
C GLN A 53 -4.50 -3.11 -15.55
N THR A 54 -4.66 -2.61 -16.78
CA THR A 54 -4.78 -1.17 -17.05
C THR A 54 -6.16 -0.79 -17.58
N GLY A 55 -6.92 -1.76 -18.11
CA GLY A 55 -8.19 -1.51 -18.79
C GLY A 55 -8.04 -0.66 -20.05
N ARG A 56 -6.85 -0.69 -20.67
CA ARG A 56 -6.52 0.08 -21.88
C ARG A 56 -6.49 -0.80 -23.12
N LEU A 57 -7.03 -0.28 -24.21
CA LEU A 57 -6.91 -0.82 -25.56
C LEU A 57 -6.46 0.29 -26.51
N GLU A 58 -5.48 0.01 -27.36
CA GLU A 58 -5.15 0.89 -28.48
C GLU A 58 -5.77 0.33 -29.75
N ALA A 59 -6.62 1.11 -30.42
CA ALA A 59 -7.26 0.69 -31.67
C ALA A 59 -7.56 1.89 -32.58
N THR A 60 -7.68 1.62 -33.87
CA THR A 60 -8.21 2.55 -34.86
C THR A 60 -9.72 2.35 -35.01
N HIS A 61 -10.43 3.39 -35.47
CA HIS A 61 -11.86 3.28 -35.77
C HIS A 61 -12.13 2.25 -36.88
N LYS A 62 -11.17 2.02 -37.77
CA LYS A 62 -11.27 0.98 -38.82
C LYS A 62 -11.25 -0.42 -38.19
N GLU A 63 -10.31 -0.69 -37.28
CA GLU A 63 -10.22 -2.00 -36.60
C GLU A 63 -11.49 -2.30 -35.81
N LEU A 64 -11.99 -1.33 -35.04
CA LEU A 64 -13.24 -1.49 -34.28
C LEU A 64 -14.45 -1.72 -35.19
N ALA A 65 -14.53 -0.99 -36.31
CA ALA A 65 -15.59 -1.16 -37.30
C ALA A 65 -15.58 -2.56 -37.93
N THR A 66 -14.39 -3.05 -38.31
CA THR A 66 -14.21 -4.40 -38.85
C THR A 66 -14.56 -5.46 -37.82
N ALA A 67 -14.04 -5.37 -36.60
CA ALA A 67 -14.26 -6.35 -35.54
C ALA A 67 -15.73 -6.49 -35.13
N LEU A 68 -16.49 -5.38 -35.16
CA LEU A 68 -17.90 -5.36 -34.76
C LEU A 68 -18.87 -5.49 -35.93
N GLY A 69 -18.38 -5.53 -37.18
CA GLY A 69 -19.21 -5.57 -38.39
C GLY A 69 -20.08 -4.33 -38.55
N LYS A 70 -19.54 -3.14 -38.24
CA LYS A 70 -20.25 -1.85 -38.26
C LYS A 70 -19.54 -0.83 -39.13
N SER A 71 -20.23 0.25 -39.49
CA SER A 71 -19.59 1.38 -40.19
C SER A 71 -18.72 2.20 -39.24
N LYS A 72 -17.67 2.87 -39.76
CA LYS A 72 -16.85 3.80 -38.95
C LYS A 72 -17.67 4.92 -38.31
N ARG A 73 -18.70 5.41 -39.01
CA ARG A 73 -19.63 6.43 -38.50
C ARG A 73 -20.39 5.92 -37.29
N THR A 74 -20.93 4.71 -37.37
CA THR A 74 -21.65 4.06 -36.26
C THR A 74 -20.73 3.84 -35.05
N ILE A 75 -19.50 3.38 -35.28
CA ILE A 75 -18.49 3.26 -34.22
C ILE A 75 -18.20 4.61 -33.56
N GLY A 76 -18.04 5.67 -34.36
CA GLY A 76 -17.86 7.03 -33.83
C GLY A 76 -18.98 7.44 -32.87
N THR A 77 -20.24 7.23 -33.27
CA THR A 77 -21.41 7.50 -32.41
C THR A 77 -21.38 6.70 -31.10
N HIS A 78 -21.00 5.42 -31.15
CA HIS A 78 -20.88 4.61 -29.92
C HIS A 78 -19.71 5.06 -29.03
N ILE A 79 -18.59 5.49 -29.61
CA ILE A 79 -17.46 6.05 -28.86
C ILE A 79 -17.88 7.34 -28.15
N ASP A 80 -18.61 8.22 -28.84
CA ASP A 80 -19.13 9.46 -28.26
C ASP A 80 -20.09 9.17 -27.10
N GLU A 81 -20.95 8.16 -27.25
CA GLU A 81 -21.87 7.70 -26.20
C GLU A 81 -21.12 7.17 -24.97
N LEU A 82 -20.12 6.29 -25.17
CA LEU A 82 -19.28 5.78 -24.07
C LEU A 82 -18.56 6.91 -23.32
N ARG A 83 -18.12 7.93 -24.05
CA ARG A 83 -17.48 9.13 -23.49
C ARG A 83 -18.49 9.99 -22.71
N ALA A 84 -19.67 10.23 -23.26
CA ALA A 84 -20.72 11.02 -22.65
C ALA A 84 -21.16 10.42 -21.30
N HIS A 85 -21.29 9.09 -21.24
CA HIS A 85 -21.65 8.35 -20.03
C HIS A 85 -20.46 8.03 -19.10
N ARG A 86 -19.25 8.52 -19.42
CA ARG A 86 -18.01 8.29 -18.66
C ARG A 86 -17.69 6.81 -18.44
N VAL A 87 -18.17 5.94 -19.32
CA VAL A 87 -17.84 4.50 -19.31
C VAL A 87 -16.42 4.29 -19.83
N CYS A 88 -15.98 5.11 -20.78
CA CYS A 88 -14.63 5.08 -21.34
C CYS A 88 -14.04 6.48 -21.51
N THR A 89 -12.79 6.65 -21.09
CA THR A 89 -11.94 7.78 -21.47
C THR A 89 -11.27 7.48 -22.79
N VAL A 90 -11.41 8.39 -23.75
CA VAL A 90 -10.90 8.22 -25.11
C VAL A 90 -9.86 9.29 -25.37
N LEU A 91 -8.61 8.87 -25.57
CA LEU A 91 -7.50 9.74 -25.95
C LEU A 91 -7.36 9.66 -27.46
N PRO A 92 -7.87 10.66 -28.21
CA PRO A 92 -7.85 10.63 -29.66
C PRO A 92 -6.41 10.64 -30.16
N ALA A 93 -6.17 9.84 -31.20
CA ALA A 93 -4.88 9.82 -31.85
C ALA A 93 -4.60 11.15 -32.56
N LYS A 94 -3.31 11.51 -32.69
CA LYS A 94 -2.90 12.77 -33.35
C LYS A 94 -3.33 12.86 -34.83
N ASN A 95 -3.58 11.71 -35.47
CA ASN A 95 -4.08 11.62 -36.84
C ASN A 95 -4.82 10.29 -37.07
N GLN A 96 -5.45 10.13 -38.24
CA GLN A 96 -6.28 8.96 -38.58
C GLN A 96 -5.52 7.62 -38.72
N TYR A 97 -4.19 7.66 -38.78
CA TYR A 97 -3.32 6.47 -38.87
C TYR A 97 -2.77 6.05 -37.51
N ALA A 98 -2.77 6.97 -36.53
CA ALA A 98 -2.37 6.68 -35.17
C ALA A 98 -3.51 5.99 -34.40
N ARG A 99 -3.13 5.11 -33.46
CA ARG A 99 -4.10 4.36 -32.65
C ARG A 99 -4.69 5.27 -31.57
N THR A 100 -6.01 5.22 -31.43
CA THR A 100 -6.73 5.88 -30.35
C THR A 100 -6.62 5.01 -29.11
N VAL A 101 -6.32 5.61 -27.96
CA VAL A 101 -6.26 4.88 -26.68
C VAL A 101 -7.63 4.96 -26.03
N PHE A 102 -8.24 3.80 -25.83
CA PHE A 102 -9.49 3.62 -25.11
C PHE A 102 -9.15 3.09 -23.72
N GLU A 103 -9.47 3.86 -22.69
CA GLU A 103 -9.32 3.45 -21.30
C GLU A 103 -10.71 3.32 -20.70
N ILE A 104 -11.12 2.11 -20.32
CA ILE A 104 -12.39 1.90 -19.61
C ILE A 104 -12.32 2.68 -18.29
N SER A 105 -13.42 3.20 -17.75
CA SER A 105 -13.38 3.85 -16.42
C SER A 105 -13.23 2.80 -15.32
N ASP A 106 -12.58 3.17 -14.22
CA ASP A 106 -12.37 2.24 -13.09
C ASP A 106 -13.71 1.69 -12.54
N ASP A 107 -14.76 2.50 -12.53
CA ASP A 107 -16.12 2.12 -12.11
C ASP A 107 -16.75 1.00 -12.96
N TYR A 108 -16.27 0.78 -14.17
CA TYR A 108 -16.78 -0.24 -15.09
C TYR A 108 -15.78 -1.37 -15.37
N TRP A 109 -14.51 -1.20 -14.94
CA TRP A 109 -13.48 -2.21 -15.09
C TRP A 109 -13.56 -3.26 -13.97
N PRO A 110 -13.58 -4.56 -14.29
CA PRO A 110 -13.84 -5.59 -13.29
C PRO A 110 -12.61 -5.94 -12.44
N TYR A 111 -11.41 -5.59 -12.88
CA TYR A 111 -10.17 -5.83 -12.16
C TYR A 111 -9.71 -4.58 -11.42
N HIS A 112 -9.04 -4.75 -10.28
CA HIS A 112 -8.28 -3.66 -9.68
C HIS A 112 -7.16 -3.21 -10.61
N ARG A 113 -7.07 -1.89 -10.86
CA ARG A 113 -5.95 -1.29 -11.59
C ARG A 113 -4.79 -1.06 -10.63
N GLY A 114 -3.60 -1.45 -11.06
CA GLY A 114 -2.38 -1.29 -10.27
C GLY A 114 -1.78 -2.61 -9.84
N ASP A 115 -0.45 -2.63 -9.88
CA ASP A 115 0.39 -3.74 -9.47
C ASP A 115 0.10 -4.10 -7.99
N PRO A 116 -0.19 -5.37 -7.65
CA PRO A 116 -0.31 -5.81 -6.26
C PRO A 116 0.95 -5.57 -5.41
N SER A 117 2.08 -5.17 -6.01
CA SER A 117 3.30 -4.72 -5.31
C SER A 117 3.21 -3.28 -4.78
N GLN A 118 2.35 -2.43 -5.35
CA GLN A 118 2.17 -1.05 -4.94
C GLN A 118 1.13 -0.98 -3.82
N PRO A 119 1.52 -0.57 -2.59
CA PRO A 119 0.58 -0.46 -1.50
C PRO A 119 -0.56 0.51 -1.86
N SER A 120 -1.79 0.11 -1.55
CA SER A 120 -2.95 1.01 -1.68
C SER A 120 -2.68 2.30 -0.91
N SER A 121 -3.34 3.41 -1.26
CA SER A 121 -3.13 4.68 -0.54
C SER A 121 -3.32 4.52 0.97
N ASP A 122 -4.28 3.69 1.38
CA ASP A 122 -4.51 3.29 2.77
C ASP A 122 -3.35 2.48 3.38
N GLN A 123 -2.86 1.46 2.66
CA GLN A 123 -1.72 0.67 3.11
C GLN A 123 -0.44 1.49 3.23
N ARG A 124 -0.21 2.47 2.34
CA ARG A 124 0.90 3.42 2.45
C ARG A 124 0.80 4.26 3.72
N MET A 125 -0.35 4.92 3.92
CA MET A 125 -0.58 5.72 5.12
C MET A 125 -0.41 4.91 6.41
N TYR A 126 -0.87 3.66 6.40
CA TYR A 126 -0.68 2.74 7.52
C TYR A 126 0.80 2.43 7.77
N ILE A 127 1.55 2.02 6.75
CA ILE A 127 2.99 1.70 6.86
C ILE A 127 3.79 2.93 7.29
N ASP A 128 3.49 4.10 6.73
CA ASP A 128 4.15 5.35 7.08
C ASP A 128 3.90 5.72 8.55
N SER A 129 2.67 5.56 9.03
CA SER A 129 2.32 5.79 10.44
C SER A 129 3.03 4.81 11.40
N VAL A 130 3.15 3.54 10.99
CA VAL A 130 3.89 2.50 11.74
C VAL A 130 5.38 2.83 11.79
N ARG A 131 5.96 3.26 10.65
CA ARG A 131 7.36 3.67 10.54
C ARG A 131 7.66 4.87 11.44
N GLU A 132 6.82 5.91 11.38
CA GLU A 132 6.97 7.11 12.21
C GLU A 132 6.91 6.74 13.70
N SER A 133 5.92 5.94 14.08
CA SER A 133 5.75 5.48 15.46
C SER A 133 6.98 4.70 15.94
N PHE A 134 7.49 3.76 15.12
CA PHE A 134 8.66 2.94 15.45
C PHE A 134 9.93 3.79 15.62
N LEU A 135 10.20 4.69 14.69
CA LEU A 135 11.40 5.53 14.72
C LEU A 135 11.36 6.57 15.86
N SER A 136 10.16 6.96 16.31
CA SER A 136 9.99 7.88 17.43
C SER A 136 10.31 7.27 18.81
N LEU A 137 10.52 5.95 18.91
CA LEU A 137 10.63 5.27 20.20
C LEU A 137 11.90 5.58 20.99
N GLY A 138 12.96 6.08 20.36
CA GLY A 138 14.24 6.42 21.01
C GLY A 138 15.05 5.25 21.56
N CYS A 139 14.44 4.06 21.72
CA CYS A 139 15.09 2.80 22.12
C CYS A 139 15.25 1.79 20.98
N VAL A 140 15.01 2.23 19.74
CA VAL A 140 15.21 1.43 18.51
C VAL A 140 16.56 1.76 17.86
N SER A 141 17.06 0.89 16.99
CA SER A 141 18.34 1.09 16.27
C SER A 141 18.35 2.24 15.24
N GLY A 142 17.27 3.03 15.16
CA GLY A 142 17.14 4.18 14.27
C GLY A 142 16.93 3.82 12.79
N ARG A 143 16.70 2.54 12.47
CA ARG A 143 16.49 2.06 11.09
C ARG A 143 15.14 1.38 10.96
N PHE A 144 14.46 1.64 9.84
CA PHE A 144 13.27 0.90 9.42
C PHE A 144 13.59 0.21 8.10
N THR A 145 13.82 -1.11 8.18
CA THR A 145 14.34 -1.93 7.08
C THR A 145 13.24 -2.46 6.18
N VAL A 146 13.63 -3.07 5.06
CA VAL A 146 12.70 -3.79 4.18
C VAL A 146 11.95 -4.89 4.93
N ALA A 147 12.59 -5.57 5.89
CA ALA A 147 11.94 -6.59 6.70
C ALA A 147 10.84 -6.00 7.61
N ASP A 148 11.07 -4.80 8.15
CA ASP A 148 10.08 -4.08 8.96
C ASP A 148 8.90 -3.61 8.11
N GLU A 149 9.16 -3.17 6.88
CA GLU A 149 8.10 -2.84 5.93
C GLU A 149 7.23 -4.05 5.57
N GLN A 150 7.84 -5.23 5.35
CA GLN A 150 7.10 -6.46 5.12
C GLN A 150 6.27 -6.89 6.34
N THR A 151 6.80 -6.66 7.54
CA THR A 151 6.09 -6.90 8.80
C THR A 151 4.88 -5.97 8.91
N ALA A 152 5.03 -4.68 8.63
CA ALA A 152 3.92 -3.72 8.60
C ALA A 152 2.87 -4.07 7.53
N LYS A 153 3.30 -4.50 6.33
CA LYS A 153 2.41 -5.02 5.28
C LYS A 153 1.63 -6.26 5.72
N HIS A 154 2.26 -7.14 6.50
CA HIS A 154 1.60 -8.30 7.07
C HIS A 154 0.53 -7.86 8.08
N MET A 155 0.85 -6.96 9.00
CA MET A 155 -0.10 -6.44 10.00
C MET A 155 -1.32 -5.74 9.37
N HIS A 156 -1.10 -4.94 8.32
CA HIS A 156 -2.18 -4.33 7.55
C HIS A 156 -3.10 -5.37 6.88
N ARG A 157 -2.51 -6.40 6.25
CA ARG A 157 -3.28 -7.52 5.65
C ARG A 157 -4.07 -8.32 6.68
N SER A 158 -3.53 -8.45 7.89
CA SER A 158 -4.20 -9.09 9.03
C SER A 158 -5.23 -8.16 9.71
N ALA A 159 -5.53 -7.00 9.13
CA ALA A 159 -6.49 -6.01 9.62
C ALA A 159 -6.24 -5.56 11.07
N ILE A 160 -4.98 -5.52 11.50
CA ILE A 160 -4.62 -5.06 12.84
C ILE A 160 -4.79 -3.53 12.89
N PRO A 161 -5.60 -2.97 13.80
CA PRO A 161 -5.77 -1.53 13.88
C PRO A 161 -4.47 -0.80 14.22
N LEU A 162 -4.20 0.34 13.59
CA LEU A 162 -3.00 1.15 13.85
C LEU A 162 -2.83 1.48 15.35
N ALA A 163 -3.94 1.79 16.03
CA ALA A 163 -3.94 2.06 17.47
C ALA A 163 -3.41 0.89 18.31
N VAL A 164 -3.68 -0.36 17.90
CA VAL A 164 -3.16 -1.56 18.59
C VAL A 164 -1.65 -1.65 18.45
N ILE A 165 -1.12 -1.41 17.24
CA ILE A 165 0.32 -1.39 17.00
C ILE A 165 1.00 -0.30 17.80
N GLN A 166 0.45 0.92 17.78
CA GLN A 166 1.00 2.05 18.52
C GLN A 166 1.02 1.78 20.03
N ASN A 167 -0.04 1.17 20.57
CA ASN A 167 -0.09 0.78 21.97
C ASN A 167 0.93 -0.32 22.30
N ALA A 168 1.12 -1.30 21.41
CA ALA A 168 2.13 -2.34 21.58
C ALA A 168 3.55 -1.77 21.54
N MET A 169 3.82 -0.83 20.64
CA MET A 169 5.08 -0.11 20.56
C MET A 169 5.38 0.65 21.86
N LEU A 170 4.40 1.38 22.39
CA LEU A 170 4.53 2.11 23.65
C LEU A 170 4.80 1.17 24.83
N LEU A 171 4.04 0.08 24.95
CA LEU A 171 4.20 -0.88 26.04
C LEU A 171 5.56 -1.59 25.97
N GLY A 172 5.92 -2.10 24.79
CA GLY A 172 7.21 -2.78 24.58
C GLY A 172 8.40 -1.85 24.81
N ALA A 173 8.33 -0.59 24.38
CA ALA A 173 9.37 0.40 24.65
C ALA A 173 9.51 0.68 26.15
N CYS A 174 8.41 0.86 26.89
CA CYS A 174 8.46 1.06 28.34
C CYS A 174 9.12 -0.13 29.05
N ARG A 175 8.75 -1.37 28.70
CA ARG A 175 9.37 -2.59 29.25
C ARG A 175 10.89 -2.62 28.97
N LYS A 176 11.31 -2.21 27.77
CA LYS A 176 12.73 -2.18 27.42
C LYS A 176 13.50 -1.15 28.23
N TYR A 177 12.94 0.06 28.41
CA TYR A 177 13.55 1.09 29.26
C TYR A 177 13.63 0.67 30.73
N GLU A 178 12.60 0.03 31.27
CA GLU A 178 12.63 -0.49 32.64
C GLU A 178 13.73 -1.53 32.84
N SER A 179 13.90 -2.45 31.90
CA SER A 179 14.99 -3.44 31.92
C SER A 179 16.38 -2.77 31.94
N TRP A 180 16.59 -1.72 31.15
CA TRP A 180 17.84 -0.95 31.13
C TRP A 180 18.11 -0.18 32.42
N LEU A 181 17.07 0.42 33.02
CA LEU A 181 17.19 1.20 34.25
C LEU A 181 17.43 0.30 35.47
N ASN A 182 16.84 -0.90 35.46
CA ASN A 182 17.01 -1.89 36.53
C ASN A 182 18.33 -2.70 36.41
N ARG A 183 19.22 -2.33 35.47
CA ARG A 183 20.54 -2.94 35.22
C ARG A 183 20.52 -4.45 34.97
N GLN A 184 19.38 -5.01 34.53
CA GLN A 184 19.23 -6.45 34.30
C GLN A 184 19.75 -6.89 32.92
N GLU A 185 19.85 -5.98 31.95
CA GLU A 185 20.32 -6.28 30.60
C GLU A 185 21.36 -5.26 30.10
N VAL A 186 22.21 -5.72 29.18
CA VAL A 186 23.03 -4.85 28.33
C VAL A 186 22.09 -3.94 27.51
N ARG A 187 22.45 -2.66 27.35
CA ARG A 187 21.64 -1.65 26.65
C ARG A 187 21.57 -1.88 25.14
N GLU A 188 20.95 -2.98 24.72
CA GLU A 188 20.77 -3.32 23.31
C GLU A 188 19.46 -2.75 22.77
N PRO A 189 19.48 -1.93 21.70
CA PRO A 189 18.29 -1.33 21.14
C PRO A 189 17.42 -2.36 20.42
N ILE A 190 16.12 -2.07 20.33
CA ILE A 190 15.17 -2.88 19.57
C ILE A 190 15.55 -2.80 18.08
N GLN A 191 15.87 -3.95 17.49
CA GLN A 191 16.42 -4.03 16.13
C GLN A 191 15.38 -4.12 15.02
N SER A 192 14.14 -4.51 15.33
CA SER A 192 13.11 -4.76 14.32
C SER A 192 11.70 -4.58 14.87
N LEU A 193 10.77 -4.22 13.99
CA LEU A 193 9.34 -4.18 14.22
C LEU A 193 8.80 -5.54 14.70
N ARG A 194 9.44 -6.64 14.32
CA ARG A 194 9.07 -8.01 14.73
C ARG A 194 9.05 -8.20 16.25
N TYR A 195 9.85 -7.44 17.00
CA TYR A 195 9.85 -7.45 18.46
C TYR A 195 8.46 -7.23 19.05
N PHE A 196 7.63 -6.41 18.39
CA PHE A 196 6.30 -6.07 18.89
C PHE A 196 5.22 -7.09 18.54
N GLU A 197 5.49 -8.13 17.74
CA GLU A 197 4.48 -9.15 17.38
C GLU A 197 3.89 -9.83 18.61
N SER A 198 4.72 -10.18 19.59
CA SER A 198 4.27 -10.80 20.85
C SER A 198 3.45 -9.84 21.71
N VAL A 199 3.84 -8.56 21.76
CA VAL A 199 3.13 -7.51 22.51
C VAL A 199 1.78 -7.17 21.85
N ILE A 200 1.72 -7.21 20.51
CA ILE A 200 0.47 -7.06 19.76
C ILE A 200 -0.48 -8.21 20.10
N ALA A 201 0.00 -9.46 20.08
CA ALA A 201 -0.79 -10.62 20.45
C ALA A 201 -1.31 -10.52 21.90
N GLU A 202 -0.47 -10.03 22.83
CA GLU A 202 -0.86 -9.76 24.22
C GLU A 202 -2.00 -8.74 24.30
N ILE A 203 -1.88 -7.60 23.63
CA ILE A 203 -2.92 -6.54 23.66
C ILE A 203 -4.21 -7.00 22.97
N GLN A 204 -4.12 -7.83 21.94
CA GLN A 204 -5.29 -8.40 21.29
C GLN A 204 -6.04 -9.39 22.21
N ALA A 205 -5.31 -10.18 22.99
CA ALA A 205 -5.89 -11.09 23.97
C ALA A 205 -6.43 -10.35 25.20
N GLN A 206 -5.71 -9.34 25.67
CA GLN A 206 -6.04 -8.53 26.83
C GLN A 206 -5.84 -7.04 26.51
N PRO A 207 -6.91 -6.34 26.08
CA PRO A 207 -6.84 -4.92 25.77
C PRO A 207 -6.36 -4.10 26.97
N LEU A 208 -5.58 -3.06 26.68
CA LEU A 208 -5.13 -2.14 27.72
C LEU A 208 -6.32 -1.46 28.40
N PRO A 209 -6.27 -1.24 29.73
CA PRO A 209 -7.28 -0.45 30.42
C PRO A 209 -7.41 0.96 29.81
N ALA A 210 -8.62 1.52 29.90
CA ALA A 210 -8.88 2.87 29.40
C ALA A 210 -7.91 3.89 30.02
N GLY A 211 -7.30 4.74 29.19
CA GLY A 211 -6.33 5.75 29.61
C GLY A 211 -4.92 5.22 29.89
N TYR A 212 -4.69 3.90 29.93
CA TYR A 212 -3.36 3.34 30.22
C TYR A 212 -2.32 3.71 29.15
N ALA A 213 -2.72 3.79 27.88
CA ALA A 213 -1.86 4.26 26.80
C ALA A 213 -1.35 5.70 27.03
N ALA A 214 -2.17 6.59 27.62
CA ALA A 214 -1.75 7.95 27.95
C ALA A 214 -0.72 7.96 29.09
N TYR A 215 -0.87 7.07 30.07
CA TYR A 215 0.12 6.85 31.10
C TYR A 215 1.46 6.34 30.51
N LEU A 216 1.41 5.35 29.60
CA LEU A 216 2.61 4.85 28.92
C LEU A 216 3.35 5.94 28.14
N ARG A 217 2.63 6.82 27.41
CA ARG A 217 3.25 7.96 26.71
C ARG A 217 3.99 8.90 27.66
N ARG A 218 3.38 9.24 28.80
CA ARG A 218 4.03 10.07 29.84
C ARG A 218 5.28 9.39 30.41
N LYS A 219 5.20 8.09 30.69
CA LYS A 219 6.34 7.30 31.18
C LYS A 219 7.48 7.26 30.17
N MET A 220 7.16 7.06 28.89
CA MET A 220 8.14 7.05 27.81
C MET A 220 8.89 8.39 27.69
N GLN A 221 8.18 9.52 27.82
CA GLN A 221 8.82 10.86 27.85
C GLN A 221 9.80 11.01 29.02
N GLN A 222 9.45 10.49 30.21
CA GLN A 222 10.34 10.50 31.38
C GLN A 222 11.60 9.65 31.14
N TYR A 223 11.44 8.47 30.50
CA TYR A 223 12.58 7.61 30.17
C TYR A 223 13.48 8.22 29.10
N ALA A 224 12.92 8.88 28.08
CA ALA A 224 13.70 9.58 27.07
C ALA A 224 14.55 10.70 27.68
N LEU A 225 13.99 11.48 28.62
CA LEU A 225 14.73 12.51 29.36
C LEU A 225 15.85 11.90 30.22
N ALA A 226 15.55 10.84 30.99
CA ALA A 226 16.54 10.18 31.84
C ALA A 226 17.69 9.54 31.04
N ALA A 227 17.38 8.96 29.87
CA ALA A 227 18.38 8.36 28.98
C ALA A 227 19.32 9.41 28.38
N GLN A 228 18.83 10.62 28.08
CA GLN A 228 19.66 11.74 27.63
C GLN A 228 20.63 12.20 28.74
N THR A 229 20.15 12.35 29.98
CA THR A 229 20.99 12.74 31.13
C THR A 229 22.07 11.70 31.45
N MET A 230 21.78 10.41 31.25
CA MET A 230 22.74 9.33 31.47
C MET A 230 23.81 9.25 30.37
N GLN A 231 23.55 9.69 29.14
CA GLN A 231 24.56 9.77 28.07
C GLN A 231 25.55 10.92 28.29
N THR A 232 25.12 12.03 28.90
CA THR A 232 25.98 13.21 29.14
C THR A 232 27.05 12.92 30.20
N HIS A 233 26.76 12.13 31.23
CA HIS A 233 27.72 11.82 32.30
C HIS A 233 28.82 10.81 31.93
N GLN A 234 28.71 10.12 30.78
CA GLN A 234 29.73 9.16 30.34
C GLN A 234 30.85 9.83 29.50
N THR A 235 30.67 11.08 29.07
CA THR A 235 31.66 11.83 28.29
C THR A 235 32.65 12.63 29.15
N ASP A 236 32.30 12.96 30.40
CA ASP A 236 33.14 13.78 31.30
C ASP A 236 34.23 13.02 32.07
N VAL A 237 34.27 11.68 31.99
CA VAL A 237 35.22 10.86 32.80
C VAL A 237 36.56 10.61 32.08
N VAL A 238 36.74 11.06 30.82
CA VAL A 238 37.91 10.69 29.98
C VAL A 238 38.99 11.79 29.89
N LEU A 239 38.88 12.90 30.63
CA LEU A 239 39.91 13.96 30.60
C LEU A 239 40.59 14.15 31.97
N VAL A 240 41.55 13.29 32.28
CA VAL A 240 42.67 13.63 33.18
C VAL A 240 43.98 13.37 32.44
N PRO A 241 44.69 14.39 31.95
CA PRO A 241 46.02 14.20 31.40
C PRO A 241 47.03 14.12 32.55
N HIS A 242 47.68 12.98 32.70
CA HIS A 242 48.90 12.87 33.50
C HIS A 242 50.01 13.70 32.83
N SER A 243 50.36 14.82 33.45
CA SER A 243 51.60 15.55 33.18
C SER A 243 52.71 14.96 34.04
N GLU A 244 53.76 14.46 33.42
CA GLU A 244 55.01 14.05 34.07
C GLU A 244 56.06 15.14 33.82
N PRO A 245 56.77 15.66 34.84
CA PRO A 245 57.74 16.74 34.68
C PRO A 245 59.20 16.22 34.79
N PRO A 246 60.18 17.12 34.64
CA PRO A 246 61.21 17.13 33.59
C PRO A 246 62.37 16.13 33.73
#